data_AF-A0A2R6D368-F1
#
_entry.id   AF-A0A2R6D368-F1
#
_cell.length_a   1.000
_cell.length_b   1.000
_cell.length_c   1.000
_cell.angle_alpha   90.00
_cell.angle_beta   90.00
_cell.angle_gamma   90.00
#
_symmetry.space_group_name_H-M   'P 1'
#
loop_
_entity.id
_entity.type
_entity.pdbx_description
1 polymer ?
#
loop_
_entity_poly.entity_id
_entity_poly.type
_entity_poly.pdbx_seq_one_letter_code
_entity_poly.pdbx_strand_id
1 'polypeptide(L)'
;MNSNQIDFLTDLTYGLLLFAAIVFIAVGDRAAGIAFGVGVLVSYTIHVGWKMARFDPDWMAKEVTENLEESVAEEVSENVSEEVSKNVEETVTESVEETVTESVEETVTESVEETVAQEVSKNVEETVADTAGETMTGNARETVNAELDGIIAQLEDVSDRIDERDDEERGRLDSGKRC
;
A
#
# COMPACT_ATOMS: atom_id res chain seq x y z
N MET A 1 41.66 -36.52 -12.98
CA MET A 1 41.78 -36.78 -14.44
C MET A 1 40.37 -36.94 -14.98
N ASN A 2 40.01 -36.20 -16.02
CA ASN A 2 38.66 -36.27 -16.59
C ASN A 2 38.42 -37.66 -17.17
N SER A 3 37.20 -38.19 -17.06
CA SER A 3 36.83 -39.51 -17.62
C SER A 3 37.25 -39.62 -19.10
N ASN A 4 37.05 -38.52 -19.86
CA ASN A 4 37.45 -38.40 -21.26
C ASN A 4 38.96 -38.55 -21.52
N GLN A 5 39.83 -38.22 -20.55
CA GLN A 5 41.28 -38.36 -20.70
C GLN A 5 41.74 -39.81 -20.53
N ILE A 6 41.08 -40.56 -19.63
CA ILE A 6 41.38 -41.98 -19.40
C ILE A 6 40.94 -42.81 -20.61
N ASP A 7 39.80 -42.46 -21.18
CA ASP A 7 39.25 -43.09 -22.37
C ASP A 7 40.15 -42.91 -23.59
N PHE A 8 40.57 -41.67 -23.83
CA PHE A 8 41.51 -41.36 -24.91
C PHE A 8 42.85 -42.08 -24.74
N LEU A 9 43.40 -42.10 -23.53
CA LEU A 9 44.66 -42.77 -23.23
C LEU A 9 44.57 -44.29 -23.46
N THR A 10 43.43 -44.87 -23.11
CA THR A 10 43.18 -46.30 -23.26
C THR A 10 43.07 -46.67 -24.74
N ASP A 11 42.27 -45.94 -25.51
CA ASP A 11 42.13 -46.15 -26.95
C ASP A 11 43.46 -45.93 -27.70
N LEU A 12 44.25 -44.93 -27.31
CA LEU A 12 45.59 -44.70 -27.85
C LEU A 12 46.53 -45.89 -27.57
N THR A 13 46.46 -46.45 -26.37
CA THR A 13 47.29 -47.60 -25.96
C THR A 13 46.93 -48.85 -26.75
N TYR A 14 45.64 -49.17 -26.87
CA TYR A 14 45.19 -50.32 -27.66
C TYR A 14 45.47 -50.13 -29.16
N GLY A 15 45.33 -48.92 -29.68
CA GLY A 15 45.70 -48.58 -31.06
C GLY A 15 47.18 -48.82 -31.35
N LEU A 16 48.07 -48.42 -30.43
CA LEU A 16 49.50 -48.67 -30.54
C LEU A 16 49.83 -50.17 -30.47
N LEU A 17 49.18 -50.91 -29.57
CA LEU A 17 49.36 -52.36 -29.46
C LEU A 17 48.89 -53.09 -30.72
N LEU A 18 47.76 -52.70 -31.31
CA LEU A 18 47.30 -53.26 -32.58
C LEU A 18 48.24 -52.91 -33.74
N PHE A 19 48.77 -51.69 -33.79
CA PHE A 19 49.78 -51.31 -34.77
C PHE A 19 51.05 -52.17 -34.65
N ALA A 20 51.51 -52.40 -33.41
CA ALA A 20 52.64 -53.29 -33.15
C ALA A 20 52.35 -54.73 -33.61
N ALA A 21 51.13 -55.24 -33.37
CA ALA A 21 50.69 -56.54 -33.86
C ALA A 21 50.79 -56.65 -35.39
N ILE A 22 50.33 -55.62 -36.11
CA ILE A 22 50.38 -55.56 -37.58
C ILE A 22 51.82 -55.55 -38.08
N VAL A 23 52.72 -54.80 -37.43
CA VAL A 23 54.15 -54.77 -37.78
C VAL A 23 54.80 -56.15 -37.56
N PHE A 24 54.47 -56.83 -36.45
CA PHE A 24 54.93 -58.20 -36.20
C PHE A 24 54.45 -59.19 -37.27
N ILE A 25 53.21 -59.06 -37.75
CA ILE A 25 52.67 -59.89 -38.84
C ILE A 25 53.36 -59.57 -40.19
N ALA A 26 53.66 -58.29 -40.44
CA ALA A 26 54.19 -57.83 -41.72
C ALA A 26 55.68 -58.18 -41.91
N VAL A 27 56.48 -58.10 -40.84
CA VAL A 27 57.95 -58.20 -40.92
C VAL A 27 58.52 -59.36 -40.08
N GLY A 28 57.78 -59.83 -39.07
CA GLY A 28 58.23 -60.86 -38.13
C GLY A 28 57.47 -62.18 -38.23
N ASP A 29 57.18 -62.79 -37.08
CA ASP A 29 56.46 -64.05 -36.99
C ASP A 29 54.94 -63.82 -37.02
N ARG A 30 54.29 -64.37 -38.05
CA ARG A 30 52.83 -64.24 -38.26
C ARG A 30 52.02 -64.91 -37.16
N ALA A 31 52.46 -66.07 -36.65
CA ALA A 31 51.74 -66.78 -35.61
C ALA A 31 51.79 -66.02 -34.28
N ALA A 32 52.96 -65.47 -33.93
CA ALA A 32 53.13 -64.61 -32.77
C ALA A 32 52.32 -63.31 -32.89
N GLY A 33 52.34 -62.68 -34.08
CA GLY A 33 51.58 -61.45 -34.34
C GLY A 33 50.06 -61.67 -34.26
N ILE A 34 49.55 -62.79 -34.78
CA ILE A 34 48.13 -63.16 -34.67
C ILE A 34 47.77 -63.45 -33.20
N ALA A 35 48.57 -64.23 -32.48
CA ALA A 35 48.30 -64.54 -31.07
C ALA A 35 48.29 -63.28 -30.20
N PHE A 36 49.23 -62.35 -30.43
CA PHE A 36 49.29 -61.07 -29.75
C PHE A 36 48.08 -60.18 -30.10
N GLY A 37 47.71 -60.07 -31.38
CA GLY A 37 46.54 -59.31 -31.82
C GLY A 37 45.23 -59.82 -31.20
N VAL A 38 45.05 -61.15 -31.14
CA VAL A 38 43.87 -61.76 -30.49
C VAL A 38 43.86 -61.47 -28.99
N GLY A 39 45.00 -61.55 -28.29
CA GLY A 39 45.09 -61.21 -26.87
C GLY A 39 44.72 -59.76 -26.57
N VAL A 40 45.21 -58.83 -27.39
CA VAL A 40 44.88 -57.39 -27.29
C VAL A 40 43.38 -57.16 -27.53
N LEU A 41 42.78 -57.85 -28.51
CA LEU A 41 41.36 -57.74 -28.82
C LEU A 41 40.46 -58.26 -27.68
N VAL A 42 40.83 -59.39 -27.06
CA VAL A 42 40.09 -59.94 -25.91
C VAL A 42 40.20 -59.01 -24.70
N SER A 43 41.39 -58.48 -24.43
CA SER A 43 41.58 -57.47 -23.37
C SER A 43 40.73 -56.23 -23.59
N TYR A 44 40.68 -55.72 -24.84
CA TYR A 44 39.84 -54.57 -25.19
C TYR A 44 38.36 -54.86 -24.95
N THR A 45 37.88 -56.04 -25.33
CA THR A 45 36.48 -56.43 -25.17
C THR A 45 36.08 -56.52 -23.69
N ILE A 46 36.95 -57.10 -22.85
CA ILE A 46 36.72 -57.16 -21.39
C ILE A 46 36.72 -55.76 -20.79
N HIS A 47 37.64 -54.89 -21.21
CA HIS A 47 37.72 -53.52 -20.71
C HIS A 47 36.46 -52.70 -21.08
N VAL A 48 36.02 -52.77 -22.33
CA VAL A 48 34.79 -52.10 -22.81
C VAL A 48 33.56 -52.66 -22.09
N GLY A 49 33.47 -53.98 -21.94
CA GLY A 49 32.38 -54.63 -21.22
C GLY A 49 32.32 -54.21 -19.75
N TRP A 50 33.46 -54.15 -19.06
CA TRP A 50 33.55 -53.67 -17.67
C TRP A 50 33.17 -52.18 -17.56
N LYS A 51 33.59 -51.37 -18.52
CA LYS A 51 33.26 -49.94 -18.57
C LYS A 51 31.77 -49.72 -18.84
N MET A 52 31.16 -50.46 -19.77
CA MET A 52 29.72 -50.42 -20.02
C MET A 52 28.90 -50.93 -18.83
N ALA A 53 29.36 -51.97 -18.14
CA ALA A 53 28.68 -52.47 -16.94
C ALA A 53 28.76 -51.50 -15.76
N ARG A 54 29.78 -50.64 -15.70
CA ARG A 54 29.86 -49.55 -14.71
C ARG A 54 28.95 -48.36 -15.07
N PHE A 55 28.52 -48.21 -16.32
CA PHE A 55 27.54 -47.20 -16.71
C PHE A 55 26.09 -47.71 -16.52
N ASP A 56 25.78 -48.30 -15.37
CA ASP A 56 24.38 -48.50 -15.01
C ASP A 56 23.70 -47.12 -14.87
N PRO A 57 22.58 -46.86 -15.56
CA PRO A 57 21.92 -45.56 -15.55
C PRO A 57 21.40 -45.16 -14.16
N ASP A 58 21.13 -46.15 -13.29
CA ASP A 58 20.50 -45.92 -11.99
C ASP A 58 21.38 -45.14 -11.01
N TRP A 59 22.71 -45.36 -10.99
CA TRP A 59 23.57 -44.67 -10.03
C TRP A 59 23.85 -43.22 -10.43
N MET A 60 24.00 -42.93 -11.72
CA MET A 60 24.11 -41.55 -12.21
C MET A 60 22.79 -40.79 -12.07
N ALA A 61 21.66 -41.45 -12.35
CA ALA A 61 20.35 -40.85 -12.16
C ALA A 61 20.13 -40.51 -10.68
N LYS A 62 20.50 -41.42 -9.77
CA LYS A 62 20.38 -41.18 -8.33
C LYS A 62 21.26 -40.03 -7.85
N GLU A 63 22.55 -40.03 -8.22
CA GLU A 63 23.48 -38.97 -7.81
C GLU A 63 23.05 -37.59 -8.34
N VAL A 64 22.61 -37.51 -9.60
CA VAL A 64 22.11 -36.26 -10.20
C VAL A 64 20.80 -35.82 -9.56
N THR A 65 19.88 -36.75 -9.26
CA THR A 65 18.61 -36.43 -8.62
C THR A 65 18.83 -35.91 -7.19
N GLU A 66 19.67 -36.58 -6.39
CA GLU A 66 19.96 -36.15 -5.02
C GLU A 66 20.66 -34.78 -4.99
N ASN A 67 21.67 -34.56 -5.83
CA ASN A 67 22.35 -33.25 -5.89
C ASN A 67 21.43 -32.14 -6.42
N LEU A 68 20.53 -32.45 -7.37
CA LEU A 68 19.59 -31.47 -7.90
C LEU A 68 18.49 -31.15 -6.89
N GLU A 69 17.94 -32.14 -6.19
CA GLU A 69 16.93 -31.93 -5.15
C GLU A 69 17.48 -31.07 -4.01
N GLU A 70 18.69 -31.37 -3.52
CA GLU A 70 19.31 -30.61 -2.44
C GLU A 70 19.63 -29.17 -2.87
N SER A 71 20.29 -29.00 -4.03
CA SER A 71 20.67 -27.67 -4.51
C SER A 71 19.46 -26.80 -4.87
N VAL A 72 18.39 -27.38 -5.44
CA VAL A 72 17.16 -26.63 -5.76
C VAL A 72 16.36 -26.33 -4.51
N ALA A 73 16.27 -27.26 -3.55
CA ALA A 73 15.54 -27.01 -2.31
C ALA A 73 16.19 -25.88 -1.49
N GLU A 74 17.53 -25.86 -1.41
CA GLU A 74 18.26 -24.86 -0.66
C GLU A 74 18.21 -23.48 -1.35
N GLU A 75 18.51 -23.41 -2.65
CA GLU A 75 18.45 -22.15 -3.42
C GLU A 75 17.03 -21.55 -3.45
N VAL A 76 16.00 -22.38 -3.65
CA VAL A 76 14.61 -21.90 -3.69
C VAL A 76 14.15 -21.49 -2.30
N SER A 77 14.50 -22.23 -1.25
CA SER A 77 14.09 -21.88 0.11
C SER A 77 14.71 -20.57 0.59
N GLU A 78 16.01 -20.37 0.38
CA GLU A 78 16.68 -19.14 0.81
C GLU A 78 16.29 -17.94 -0.06
N ASN A 79 16.47 -18.02 -1.38
CA ASN A 79 16.25 -16.85 -2.24
C ASN A 79 14.79 -16.43 -2.29
N VAL A 80 13.84 -17.37 -2.37
CA VAL A 80 12.42 -17.00 -2.44
C VAL A 80 11.93 -16.49 -1.10
N SER A 81 12.35 -17.09 0.02
CA SER A 81 11.92 -16.62 1.34
C SER A 81 12.47 -15.22 1.64
N GLU A 82 13.74 -14.96 1.34
CA GLU A 82 14.34 -13.64 1.61
C GLU A 82 13.82 -12.55 0.67
N GLU A 83 13.77 -12.81 -0.64
CA GLU A 83 13.29 -11.82 -1.63
C GLU A 83 11.81 -11.51 -1.42
N VAL A 84 10.96 -12.52 -1.21
CA VAL A 84 9.53 -12.28 -0.97
C VAL A 84 9.32 -11.55 0.33
N SER A 85 10.02 -11.94 1.42
CA SER A 85 9.82 -11.28 2.71
C SER A 85 10.27 -9.82 2.66
N LYS A 86 11.44 -9.51 2.07
CA LYS A 86 11.89 -8.12 1.90
C LYS A 86 10.96 -7.32 1.02
N ASN A 87 10.62 -7.84 -0.15
CA ASN A 87 9.87 -7.07 -1.13
C ASN A 87 8.43 -6.81 -0.68
N VAL A 88 7.82 -7.75 0.06
CA VAL A 88 6.52 -7.55 0.72
C VAL A 88 6.63 -6.54 1.85
N GLU A 89 7.65 -6.63 2.71
CA GLU A 89 7.81 -5.71 3.83
C GLU A 89 8.07 -4.28 3.35
N GLU A 90 8.95 -4.07 2.38
CA GLU A 90 9.24 -2.75 1.80
C GLU A 90 8.01 -2.21 1.06
N THR A 91 7.49 -2.95 0.06
CA THR A 91 6.43 -2.42 -0.81
C THR A 91 5.13 -2.19 -0.04
N VAL A 92 4.74 -3.10 0.87
CA VAL A 92 3.48 -2.95 1.61
C VAL A 92 3.61 -1.87 2.66
N THR A 93 4.72 -1.81 3.40
CA THR A 93 4.86 -0.79 4.45
C THR A 93 4.94 0.60 3.82
N GLU A 94 5.75 0.78 2.78
CA GLU A 94 5.91 2.08 2.13
C GLU A 94 4.63 2.52 1.41
N SER A 95 3.99 1.65 0.61
CA SER A 95 2.73 2.02 -0.05
C SER A 95 1.58 2.26 0.93
N VAL A 96 1.46 1.45 1.99
CA VAL A 96 0.35 1.61 2.94
C VAL A 96 0.58 2.84 3.82
N GLU A 97 1.79 3.07 4.33
CA GLU A 97 2.07 4.28 5.10
C GLU A 97 1.89 5.53 4.24
N GLU A 98 2.45 5.58 3.04
CA GLU A 98 2.38 6.77 2.20
C GLU A 98 0.93 7.03 1.75
N THR A 99 0.24 6.02 1.21
CA THR A 99 -1.14 6.20 0.69
C THR A 99 -2.13 6.49 1.81
N VAL A 100 -2.05 5.78 2.95
CA VAL A 100 -3.01 5.98 4.04
C VAL A 100 -2.74 7.29 4.75
N THR A 101 -1.48 7.63 5.03
CA THR A 101 -1.16 8.89 5.70
C THR A 101 -1.56 10.07 4.83
N GLU A 102 -1.19 10.06 3.55
CA GLU A 102 -1.48 11.17 2.64
C GLU A 102 -2.98 11.28 2.35
N SER A 103 -3.69 10.17 2.03
CA SER A 103 -5.14 10.23 1.81
C SER A 103 -5.93 10.59 3.06
N VAL A 104 -5.56 10.08 4.24
CA VAL A 104 -6.30 10.37 5.47
C VAL A 104 -6.01 11.80 5.93
N GLU A 105 -4.76 12.25 5.92
CA GLU A 105 -4.45 13.64 6.27
C GLU A 105 -5.13 14.61 5.32
N GLU A 106 -5.01 14.42 4.00
CA GLU A 106 -5.56 15.36 3.02
C GLU A 106 -7.11 15.36 3.07
N THR A 107 -7.73 14.18 3.03
CA THR A 107 -9.21 14.09 2.99
C THR A 107 -9.85 14.54 4.29
N VAL A 108 -9.30 14.13 5.44
CA VAL A 108 -9.89 14.49 6.75
C VAL A 108 -9.63 15.95 7.04
N THR A 109 -8.43 16.47 6.77
CA THR A 109 -8.13 17.87 7.05
C THR A 109 -8.96 18.79 6.17
N GLU A 110 -9.00 18.56 4.84
CA GLU A 110 -9.82 19.39 3.95
C GLU A 110 -11.31 19.26 4.25
N SER A 111 -11.85 18.03 4.36
CA SER A 111 -13.30 17.87 4.59
C SER A 111 -13.72 18.42 5.94
N VAL A 112 -12.94 18.21 7.01
CA VAL A 112 -13.31 18.70 8.33
C VAL A 112 -13.15 20.22 8.41
N GLU A 113 -12.04 20.78 7.91
CA GLU A 113 -11.88 22.24 7.91
C GLU A 113 -12.95 22.93 7.08
N GLU A 114 -13.22 22.45 5.86
CA GLU A 114 -14.19 23.09 4.98
C GLU A 114 -15.62 22.93 5.52
N THR A 115 -16.00 21.74 5.96
CA THR A 115 -17.36 21.48 6.47
C THR A 115 -17.61 22.21 7.78
N VAL A 116 -16.67 22.16 8.73
CA VAL A 116 -16.82 22.83 10.01
C VAL A 116 -16.79 24.34 9.83
N ALA A 117 -15.90 24.88 8.99
CA ALA A 117 -15.87 26.32 8.75
C ALA A 117 -17.17 26.81 8.09
N GLN A 118 -17.68 26.12 7.06
CA GLN A 118 -18.91 26.52 6.40
C GLN A 118 -20.14 26.34 7.29
N GLU A 119 -20.33 25.18 7.91
CA GLU A 119 -21.53 24.92 8.72
C GLU A 119 -21.57 25.80 9.97
N VAL A 120 -20.44 25.96 10.66
CA VAL A 120 -20.39 26.81 11.86
C VAL A 120 -20.60 28.26 11.48
N SER A 121 -19.93 28.77 10.43
CA SER A 121 -20.13 30.16 10.01
C SER A 121 -21.59 30.42 9.64
N LYS A 122 -22.20 29.51 8.87
CA LYS A 122 -23.57 29.69 8.38
C LYS A 122 -24.59 29.57 9.51
N ASN A 123 -24.47 28.57 10.39
CA ASN A 123 -25.37 28.42 11.54
C ASN A 123 -25.24 29.58 12.51
N VAL A 124 -24.01 30.08 12.76
CA VAL A 124 -23.81 31.22 13.65
C VAL A 124 -24.41 32.48 13.05
N GLU A 125 -24.19 32.76 11.76
CA GLU A 125 -24.81 33.93 11.11
C GLU A 125 -26.34 33.86 11.15
N GLU A 126 -26.93 32.72 10.78
CA GLU A 126 -28.39 32.54 10.75
C GLU A 126 -28.99 32.64 12.15
N THR A 127 -28.42 31.93 13.12
CA THR A 127 -28.92 31.93 14.51
C THR A 127 -28.78 33.30 15.16
N VAL A 128 -27.66 33.99 14.94
CA VAL A 128 -27.45 35.34 15.50
C VAL A 128 -28.37 36.34 14.80
N ALA A 129 -28.53 36.29 13.48
CA ALA A 129 -29.40 37.20 12.75
C ALA A 129 -30.87 37.05 13.19
N ASP A 130 -31.37 35.81 13.27
CA ASP A 130 -32.75 35.55 13.65
C ASP A 130 -32.97 35.85 15.14
N THR A 131 -32.15 35.28 16.02
CA THR A 131 -32.38 35.41 17.46
C THR A 131 -32.15 36.84 17.92
N ALA A 132 -31.05 37.48 17.53
CA ALA A 132 -30.76 38.85 17.94
C ALA A 132 -31.68 39.85 17.23
N GLY A 133 -32.00 39.62 15.96
CA GLY A 133 -32.93 40.45 15.20
C GLY A 133 -34.31 40.47 15.84
N GLU A 134 -34.91 39.30 16.07
CA GLU A 134 -36.24 39.17 16.66
C GLU A 134 -36.28 39.66 18.11
N THR A 135 -35.30 39.28 18.95
CA THR A 135 -35.31 39.73 20.35
C THR A 135 -35.05 41.22 20.48
N MET A 136 -34.14 41.82 19.71
CA MET A 136 -33.89 43.25 19.79
C MET A 136 -35.06 44.06 19.25
N THR A 137 -35.64 43.68 18.11
CA THR A 137 -36.82 44.39 17.57
C THR A 137 -38.07 44.20 18.44
N GLY A 138 -38.28 42.99 18.98
CA GLY A 138 -39.37 42.71 19.91
C GLY A 138 -39.26 43.54 21.19
N ASN A 139 -38.12 43.48 21.88
CA ASN A 139 -37.89 44.25 23.11
C ASN A 139 -37.95 45.76 22.86
N ALA A 140 -37.35 46.25 21.77
CA ALA A 140 -37.40 47.67 21.43
C ALA A 140 -38.83 48.13 21.16
N ARG A 141 -39.62 47.34 20.43
CA ARG A 141 -41.02 47.66 20.14
C ARG A 141 -41.88 47.66 21.41
N GLU A 142 -41.68 46.68 22.28
CA GLU A 142 -42.42 46.58 23.54
C GLU A 142 -42.10 47.77 24.48
N THR A 143 -40.81 48.12 24.60
CA THR A 143 -40.36 49.29 25.38
C THR A 143 -40.94 50.59 24.85
N VAL A 144 -40.87 50.80 23.53
CA VAL A 144 -41.38 52.03 22.90
C VAL A 144 -42.90 52.15 23.06
N ASN A 145 -43.65 51.05 22.91
CA ASN A 145 -45.10 51.08 23.12
C ASN A 145 -45.44 51.38 24.58
N ALA A 146 -44.74 50.77 25.54
CA ALA A 146 -44.96 51.05 26.96
C ALA A 146 -44.68 52.52 27.32
N GLU A 147 -43.63 53.12 26.74
CA GLU A 147 -43.36 54.55 26.92
C GLU A 147 -44.43 55.43 26.26
N LEU A 148 -44.90 55.08 25.05
CA LEU A 148 -45.97 55.81 24.38
C LEU A 148 -47.26 55.81 25.19
N ASP A 149 -47.67 54.65 25.72
CA ASP A 149 -48.87 54.50 26.55
C ASP A 149 -48.75 55.35 27.83
N GLY A 150 -47.56 55.38 28.44
CA GLY A 150 -47.29 56.24 29.59
C GLY A 150 -47.35 57.74 29.28
N ILE A 151 -46.92 58.15 28.07
CA ILE A 151 -47.02 59.55 27.61
C ILE A 151 -48.48 59.93 27.31
N ILE A 152 -49.25 59.02 26.69
CA ILE A 152 -50.67 59.25 26.40
C ILE A 152 -51.46 59.49 27.69
N ALA A 153 -51.24 58.65 28.71
CA ALA A 153 -51.90 58.82 30.01
C ALA A 153 -51.56 60.16 30.69
N GLN A 154 -50.31 60.62 30.58
CA GLN A 154 -49.90 61.93 31.09
C GLN A 154 -50.55 63.09 30.31
N LEU A 155 -50.69 62.97 28.99
CA LEU A 155 -51.37 63.97 28.17
C LEU A 155 -52.87 64.07 28.47
N GLU A 156 -53.51 62.94 28.76
CA GLU A 156 -54.92 62.89 29.14
C GLU A 156 -55.16 63.60 30.48
N ASP A 157 -54.32 63.33 31.50
CA ASP A 157 -54.34 64.08 32.78
C ASP A 157 -54.13 65.58 32.59
N VAL A 158 -53.21 65.99 31.70
CA VAL A 158 -52.99 67.40 31.39
C VAL A 158 -54.19 68.02 30.68
N SER A 159 -54.85 67.29 29.77
CA SER A 159 -56.05 67.76 29.07
C SER A 159 -57.19 68.00 30.06
N ASP A 160 -57.46 67.04 30.93
CA ASP A 160 -58.51 67.15 31.97
C ASP A 160 -58.26 68.36 32.88
N ARG A 161 -57.00 68.60 33.26
CA ARG A 161 -56.61 69.76 34.07
C ARG A 161 -56.76 71.10 33.35
N ILE A 162 -56.62 71.13 32.03
CA ILE A 162 -56.84 72.34 31.22
C ILE A 162 -58.34 72.63 31.13
N ASP A 163 -59.16 71.62 30.85
CA ASP A 163 -60.61 71.76 30.78
C ASP A 163 -61.19 72.26 32.12
N GLU A 164 -60.71 71.74 33.26
CA GLU A 164 -61.15 72.20 34.58
C GLU A 164 -60.72 73.66 34.87
N ARG A 165 -59.54 74.07 34.40
CA ARG A 165 -59.08 75.48 34.51
C ARG A 165 -59.89 76.43 33.64
N ASP A 166 -60.25 76.02 32.43
CA ASP A 166 -61.08 76.82 31.52
C ASP A 166 -62.48 77.02 32.09
N ASP A 167 -63.05 76.01 32.74
CA ASP A 167 -64.35 76.12 33.43
C ASP A 167 -64.28 77.04 34.66
N GLU A 168 -63.22 76.98 35.47
CA GLU A 168 -62.99 77.89 36.59
C GLU A 168 -62.84 79.36 36.15
N GLU A 169 -62.07 79.64 35.08
CA GLU A 169 -61.91 80.99 34.53
C GLU A 169 -63.24 81.52 33.98
N ARG A 170 -64.01 80.67 33.28
CA ARG A 170 -65.32 81.06 32.73
C ARG A 170 -66.32 81.41 33.84
N GLY A 171 -66.30 80.66 34.96
CA GLY A 171 -67.09 80.96 36.15
C GLY A 171 -66.71 82.26 36.86
N ARG A 172 -65.41 82.60 36.91
CA ARG A 172 -64.94 83.89 37.45
C ARG A 172 -65.38 85.08 36.58
N LEU A 173 -65.34 84.94 35.25
CA LEU A 173 -65.76 86.01 34.32
C LEU A 173 -67.27 86.29 34.35
N ASP A 174 -68.11 85.26 34.55
CA ASP A 174 -69.56 85.42 34.72
C ASP A 174 -69.92 86.07 36.08
N SER A 175 -69.13 85.75 37.12
CA SER A 175 -69.28 86.36 38.44
C SER A 175 -68.88 87.84 38.48
N GLY A 176 -67.91 88.24 37.65
CA GLY A 176 -67.45 89.64 37.55
C GLY A 176 -68.37 90.58 36.75
N LYS A 177 -69.29 90.04 35.93
CA LYS A 177 -70.27 90.85 35.17
C LYS A 177 -71.55 91.16 35.96
N ARG A 178 -71.74 90.56 37.14
CA ARG A 178 -72.88 90.77 38.04
C ARG A 178 -72.64 91.83 39.12
N CYS A 179 -71.54 92.59 39.04
CA CYS A 179 -71.20 93.70 39.95
C CYS A 179 -70.93 94.98 39.17
#